data_AF-A0A9P0DI37-F1
#
_entry.id   AF-A0A9P0DI37-F1
#
_cell.length_a   1.000
_cell.length_b   1.000
_cell.length_c   1.000
_cell.angle_alpha   90.00
_cell.angle_beta   90.00
_cell.angle_gamma   90.00
#
_symmetry.space_group_name_H-M   'P 1'
#
loop_
_entity.id
_entity.type
_entity.pdbx_description
1 polymer ?
#
loop_
_entity_poly.entity_id
_entity_poly.type
_entity_poly.pdbx_seq_one_letter_code
_entity_poly.pdbx_strand_id
1 'polypeptide(L)'
;MWPEVEKANTENRHELVLSGKEISTRIEKQGLDISIFDLIGLNYLNISETNLSHVPDGIEKLSNLQTLVLHSNKFEEINEKIGNLDKLKILDLSRNTIKVIPDSFAKLPLVTVNLNSNQLETLPEFIINVKLTVLDVSNNKLKEFPRVCSKELVNLTELRLTGNEITEIPNDINVLPSLKLVELSSNRIKTIPGELADCQKLKDLNLKSNPISDRRLLKLIDQCRTKQIIDYVKQHCARTSANSENASKKGMNQKKKTNNESDEETSVNYKYKLNVKYADEDFKIIILNSVKTVREHLLSCIVNNVKFTEESFKKFIQLQNKLHDTVCEKRNSATIATHDYNKLPPGDLTYTTALPNELMIKPLGRSVEMTGADLFNRLQTEANNLRKEKKRNTYSGIHKYLYLIEGKQQYPCLLNEKKEVISFPPITNSDISKIEVGTTKMIIEVTSTISQFACKKVLDTLLKDMVLLFEADLEVQQVRTTDLDAHLKAVYPSKADLKFENSVPIKVVRD
;
A
#
# COMPACT_ATOMS: atom_id res chain seq x y z
N MET A 1 41.50 4.62 -14.93
CA MET A 1 40.68 5.76 -14.47
C MET A 1 40.48 6.69 -15.64
N TRP A 2 39.24 7.08 -15.92
CA TRP A 2 38.91 8.02 -16.98
C TRP A 2 39.30 9.44 -16.57
N PRO A 3 39.75 10.30 -17.51
CA PRO A 3 40.20 11.65 -17.19
C PRO A 3 39.16 12.50 -16.44
N GLU A 4 37.88 12.32 -16.75
CA GLU A 4 36.77 13.02 -16.11
C GLU A 4 36.60 12.60 -14.64
N VAL A 5 36.84 11.32 -14.33
CA VAL A 5 36.76 10.75 -12.98
C VAL A 5 37.97 11.16 -12.15
N GLU A 6 39.16 11.09 -12.74
CA GLU A 6 40.41 11.54 -12.10
C GLU A 6 40.34 13.04 -11.75
N LYS A 7 39.83 13.86 -12.69
CA LYS A 7 39.62 15.29 -12.45
C LYS A 7 38.60 15.56 -11.33
N ALA A 8 37.49 14.82 -11.31
CA ALA A 8 36.50 14.95 -10.25
C ALA A 8 37.08 14.59 -8.87
N ASN A 9 37.93 13.56 -8.81
CA ASN A 9 38.61 13.15 -7.59
C ASN A 9 39.63 14.19 -7.11
N THR A 10 40.54 14.60 -7.99
CA THR A 10 41.67 15.50 -7.67
C THR A 10 41.21 16.90 -7.30
N GLU A 11 40.14 17.39 -7.92
CA GLU A 11 39.55 18.70 -7.64
C GLU A 11 38.42 18.66 -6.60
N ASN A 12 38.14 17.49 -5.99
CA ASN A 12 37.08 17.29 -5.00
C ASN A 12 35.70 17.80 -5.47
N ARG A 13 35.33 17.46 -6.70
CA ARG A 13 34.05 17.89 -7.29
C ARG A 13 32.88 17.07 -6.74
N HIS A 14 31.73 17.72 -6.61
CA HIS A 14 30.48 17.09 -6.18
C HIS A 14 29.55 16.71 -7.35
N GLU A 15 30.00 16.91 -8.58
CA GLU A 15 29.22 16.67 -9.78
C GLU A 15 30.07 15.95 -10.83
N LEU A 16 29.48 14.96 -11.49
CA LEU A 16 30.10 14.23 -12.58
C LEU A 16 29.09 14.04 -13.72
N VAL A 17 29.49 14.42 -14.93
CA VAL A 17 28.71 14.25 -16.15
C VAL A 17 29.52 13.40 -17.13
N LEU A 18 28.95 12.27 -17.53
CA LEU A 18 29.50 11.33 -18.50
C LEU A 18 28.45 11.10 -19.58
N SER A 19 28.44 11.93 -20.61
CA SER A 19 27.42 11.88 -21.66
C SER A 19 27.97 11.92 -23.08
N GLY A 20 27.12 11.49 -24.01
CA GLY A 20 27.36 11.59 -25.44
C GLY A 20 28.21 10.47 -26.05
N LYS A 21 28.45 10.60 -27.35
CA LYS A 21 29.00 9.54 -28.21
C LYS A 21 30.38 9.04 -27.78
N GLU A 22 31.24 9.92 -27.28
CA GLU A 22 32.59 9.54 -26.86
C GLU A 22 32.55 8.62 -25.64
N ILE A 23 31.84 9.04 -24.59
CA ILE A 23 31.62 8.22 -23.39
C ILE A 23 30.94 6.91 -23.76
N SER A 24 29.92 6.95 -24.61
CA SER A 24 29.23 5.75 -25.09
C SER A 24 30.21 4.75 -25.74
N THR A 25 31.09 5.25 -26.62
CA THR A 25 32.10 4.41 -27.28
C THR A 25 33.09 3.81 -26.29
N ARG A 26 33.44 4.53 -25.22
CA ARG A 26 34.29 4.00 -24.14
C ARG A 26 33.55 2.91 -23.36
N ILE A 27 32.28 3.13 -22.99
CA ILE A 27 31.46 2.12 -22.29
C ILE A 27 31.36 0.83 -23.11
N GLU A 28 31.15 0.92 -24.43
CA GLU A 28 31.09 -0.26 -25.30
C GLU A 28 32.40 -1.04 -25.37
N LYS A 29 33.54 -0.35 -25.36
CA LYS A 29 34.86 -0.99 -25.52
C LYS A 29 35.38 -1.63 -24.23
N GLN A 30 35.17 -0.98 -23.09
CA GLN A 30 35.86 -1.32 -21.83
C GLN A 30 34.93 -1.31 -20.60
N GLY A 31 33.64 -1.08 -20.78
CA GLY A 31 32.68 -0.93 -19.68
C GLY A 31 32.75 0.44 -18.99
N LEU A 32 31.85 0.65 -18.03
CA LEU A 32 31.85 1.84 -17.20
C LEU A 32 33.05 1.82 -16.24
N ASP A 33 33.72 2.96 -16.07
CA ASP A 33 34.80 3.08 -15.09
C ASP A 33 34.25 2.95 -13.65
N ILE A 34 34.55 1.83 -13.00
CA ILE A 34 34.06 1.55 -11.65
C ILE A 34 34.64 2.49 -10.58
N SER A 35 35.74 3.20 -10.86
CA SER A 35 36.32 4.16 -9.91
C SER A 35 35.42 5.38 -9.67
N ILE A 36 34.39 5.60 -10.49
CA ILE A 36 33.32 6.58 -10.21
C ILE A 36 32.70 6.33 -8.82
N PHE A 37 32.58 5.07 -8.40
CA PHE A 37 31.94 4.70 -7.14
C PHE A 37 32.81 4.95 -5.90
N ASP A 38 34.07 5.35 -6.09
CA ASP A 38 34.94 5.80 -5.00
C ASP A 38 34.76 7.31 -4.71
N LEU A 39 34.07 8.04 -5.59
CA LEU A 39 33.73 9.46 -5.43
C LEU A 39 32.55 9.66 -4.47
N ILE A 40 32.70 9.23 -3.22
CA ILE A 40 31.65 9.27 -2.18
C ILE A 40 31.09 10.67 -1.88
N GLY A 41 31.79 11.72 -2.32
CA GLY A 41 31.37 13.12 -2.20
C GLY A 41 30.41 13.59 -3.29
N LEU A 42 30.06 12.77 -4.29
CA LEU A 42 29.15 13.19 -5.36
C LEU A 42 27.73 13.45 -4.86
N ASN A 43 27.19 14.60 -5.25
CA ASN A 43 25.79 15.00 -5.08
C ASN A 43 25.00 14.85 -6.39
N TYR A 44 25.68 14.98 -7.54
CA TYR A 44 25.08 14.88 -8.87
C TYR A 44 25.88 13.91 -9.74
N LEU A 45 25.19 12.94 -10.35
CA LEU A 45 25.75 12.03 -11.32
C LEU A 45 24.84 11.97 -12.54
N ASN A 46 25.39 12.27 -13.70
CA ASN A 46 24.74 12.11 -14.99
C ASN A 46 25.55 11.13 -15.85
N ILE A 47 24.92 10.03 -16.24
CA ILE A 47 25.45 9.11 -17.25
C ILE A 47 24.33 8.91 -18.28
N SER A 48 24.29 9.77 -19.31
CA SER A 48 23.18 9.82 -20.26
C SER A 48 23.63 9.87 -21.71
N GLU A 49 22.74 9.48 -22.62
CA GLU A 49 23.04 9.37 -24.06
C GLU A 49 24.21 8.42 -24.34
N THR A 50 24.23 7.29 -23.62
CA THR A 50 25.24 6.25 -23.76
C THR A 50 24.61 4.89 -24.04
N ASN A 51 25.44 3.87 -24.25
CA ASN A 51 24.99 2.50 -24.45
C ASN A 51 25.00 1.66 -23.16
N LEU A 52 25.00 2.29 -21.98
CA LEU A 52 24.96 1.61 -20.70
C LEU A 52 23.66 0.82 -20.54
N SER A 53 23.78 -0.48 -20.24
CA SER A 53 22.63 -1.40 -20.17
C SER A 53 22.29 -1.85 -18.75
N HIS A 54 23.20 -1.67 -17.79
CA HIS A 54 23.02 -2.07 -16.39
C HIS A 54 23.66 -1.05 -15.47
N VAL A 55 23.01 -0.74 -14.35
CA VAL A 55 23.58 0.09 -13.30
C VAL A 55 24.48 -0.82 -12.45
N PRO A 56 25.79 -0.55 -12.33
CA PRO A 56 26.65 -1.40 -11.50
C PRO A 56 26.30 -1.29 -10.01
N ASP A 57 26.48 -2.38 -9.26
CA ASP A 57 26.14 -2.45 -7.82
C ASP A 57 26.86 -1.40 -6.97
N GLY A 58 28.04 -0.94 -7.42
CA GLY A 58 28.80 0.12 -6.76
C GLY A 58 28.05 1.45 -6.60
N ILE A 59 26.94 1.65 -7.31
CA ILE A 59 26.09 2.83 -7.16
C ILE A 59 25.66 3.07 -5.70
N GLU A 60 25.46 2.00 -4.91
CA GLU A 60 25.06 2.10 -3.51
C GLU A 60 26.08 2.82 -2.61
N LYS A 61 27.35 2.92 -3.06
CA LYS A 61 28.41 3.63 -2.33
C LYS A 61 28.26 5.15 -2.39
N LEU A 62 27.53 5.69 -3.38
CA LEU A 62 27.33 7.12 -3.58
C LEU A 62 26.28 7.67 -2.60
N SER A 63 26.48 7.46 -1.30
CA SER A 63 25.54 7.80 -0.22
C SER A 63 25.17 9.28 -0.10
N ASN A 64 25.93 10.18 -0.74
CA ASN A 64 25.63 11.62 -0.79
C ASN A 64 24.81 12.04 -2.00
N LEU A 65 24.53 11.13 -2.94
CA LEU A 65 23.91 11.46 -4.20
C LEU A 65 22.48 11.99 -4.00
N GLN A 66 22.22 13.18 -4.55
CA GLN A 66 20.93 13.85 -4.50
C GLN A 66 20.23 13.85 -5.86
N THR A 67 20.99 13.78 -6.94
CA THR A 67 20.47 13.75 -8.31
C THR A 67 21.18 12.69 -9.12
N LEU A 68 20.40 11.77 -9.69
CA LEU A 68 20.87 10.71 -10.57
C LEU A 68 20.14 10.82 -11.90
N VAL A 69 20.91 11.07 -12.96
CA VAL A 69 20.40 11.24 -14.32
C VAL A 69 20.98 10.12 -15.18
N LEU A 70 20.10 9.29 -15.71
CA LEU A 70 20.39 8.05 -16.43
C LEU A 70 19.52 7.93 -17.68
N HIS A 71 19.06 9.06 -18.24
CA HIS A 71 18.20 9.07 -19.41
C HIS A 71 18.93 8.66 -20.70
N SER A 72 18.18 8.22 -21.70
CA SER A 72 18.70 7.88 -23.04
C SER A 72 19.83 6.84 -23.00
N ASN A 73 19.64 5.76 -22.24
CA ASN A 73 20.54 4.60 -22.20
C ASN A 73 19.83 3.34 -22.72
N LYS A 74 20.32 2.15 -22.35
CA LYS A 74 19.76 0.85 -22.75
C LYS A 74 19.33 0.01 -21.55
N PHE A 75 18.88 0.64 -20.47
CA PHE A 75 18.43 -0.11 -19.29
C PHE A 75 17.14 -0.89 -19.60
N GLU A 76 17.17 -2.21 -19.45
CA GLU A 76 15.96 -3.06 -19.43
C GLU A 76 15.46 -3.31 -18.00
N GLU A 77 16.39 -3.36 -17.05
CA GLU A 77 16.16 -3.58 -15.64
C GLU A 77 16.99 -2.59 -14.82
N ILE A 78 16.51 -2.27 -13.64
CA ILE A 78 17.23 -1.46 -12.68
C ILE A 78 17.42 -2.28 -11.40
N ASN A 79 18.66 -2.36 -10.92
CA ASN A 79 18.97 -3.15 -9.73
C ASN A 79 18.41 -2.49 -8.45
N GLU A 80 18.20 -3.31 -7.41
CA GLU A 80 17.64 -2.84 -6.14
C GLU A 80 18.58 -1.88 -5.38
N LYS A 81 19.86 -1.83 -5.76
CA LYS A 81 20.94 -1.08 -5.12
C LYS A 81 20.75 0.44 -5.15
N ILE A 82 20.05 0.97 -6.16
CA ILE A 82 19.65 2.39 -6.18
C ILE A 82 18.76 2.73 -4.97
N GLY A 83 18.03 1.74 -4.41
CA GLY A 83 17.25 1.89 -3.19
C GLY A 83 18.04 2.25 -1.93
N ASN A 84 19.37 2.15 -1.96
CA ASN A 84 20.25 2.53 -0.84
C ASN A 84 20.72 4.00 -0.90
N LEU A 85 20.25 4.77 -1.88
CA LEU A 85 20.60 6.18 -2.04
C LEU A 85 19.69 7.08 -1.18
N ASP A 86 19.85 7.01 0.14
CA ASP A 86 18.96 7.65 1.13
C ASP A 86 18.84 9.18 1.01
N LYS A 87 19.68 9.84 0.21
CA LYS A 87 19.64 11.29 -0.04
C LYS A 87 19.12 11.66 -1.43
N LEU A 88 18.72 10.67 -2.23
CA LEU A 88 18.31 10.89 -3.62
C LEU A 88 16.95 11.60 -3.68
N LYS A 89 16.93 12.75 -4.35
CA LYS A 89 15.75 13.61 -4.52
C LYS A 89 15.24 13.62 -5.96
N ILE A 90 16.15 13.57 -6.93
CA ILE A 90 15.81 13.66 -8.35
C ILE A 90 16.35 12.42 -9.04
N LEU A 91 15.46 11.72 -9.72
CA LEU A 91 15.80 10.53 -10.50
C LEU A 91 15.21 10.65 -11.91
N ASP A 92 16.09 10.61 -12.91
CA ASP A 92 15.69 10.55 -14.31
C ASP A 92 16.21 9.25 -14.95
N LEU A 93 15.27 8.38 -15.34
CA LEU A 93 15.51 7.14 -16.07
C LEU A 93 14.76 7.14 -17.40
N SER A 94 14.40 8.32 -17.91
CA SER A 94 13.60 8.43 -19.13
C SER A 94 14.32 7.94 -20.37
N ARG A 95 13.57 7.57 -21.41
CA ARG A 95 14.11 7.11 -22.70
C ARG A 95 15.04 5.90 -22.55
N ASN A 96 14.59 4.91 -21.80
CA ASN A 96 15.22 3.60 -21.70
C ASN A 96 14.23 2.52 -22.17
N THR A 97 14.48 1.26 -21.87
CA THR A 97 13.61 0.13 -22.21
C THR A 97 13.15 -0.62 -20.96
N ILE A 98 13.03 0.10 -19.83
CA ILE A 98 12.80 -0.49 -18.51
C ILE A 98 11.39 -1.10 -18.46
N LYS A 99 11.29 -2.34 -17.98
CA LYS A 99 10.01 -3.06 -17.84
C LYS A 99 9.47 -3.04 -16.41
N VAL A 100 10.36 -3.02 -15.41
CA VAL A 100 10.01 -3.06 -13.99
C VAL A 100 10.91 -2.10 -13.20
N ILE A 101 10.31 -1.39 -12.25
CA ILE A 101 11.04 -0.61 -11.23
C ILE A 101 10.93 -1.37 -9.90
N PRO A 102 12.05 -1.58 -9.17
CA PRO A 102 12.02 -2.34 -7.92
C PRO A 102 11.33 -1.57 -6.78
N ASP A 103 10.69 -2.30 -5.86
CA ASP A 103 9.95 -1.72 -4.72
C ASP A 103 10.81 -0.86 -3.78
N SER A 104 12.14 -1.07 -3.78
CA SER A 104 13.07 -0.24 -3.01
C SER A 104 13.02 1.23 -3.40
N PHE A 105 12.58 1.57 -4.62
CA PHE A 105 12.46 2.94 -5.10
C PHE A 105 11.38 3.73 -4.37
N ALA A 106 10.31 3.07 -3.94
CA ALA A 106 9.27 3.71 -3.15
C ALA A 106 9.81 4.21 -1.80
N LYS A 107 10.93 3.67 -1.29
CA LYS A 107 11.51 4.10 -0.01
C LYS A 107 12.39 5.35 -0.11
N LEU A 108 12.81 5.71 -1.32
CA LEU A 108 13.72 6.85 -1.53
C LEU A 108 12.98 8.17 -1.27
N PRO A 109 13.63 9.22 -0.73
CA PRO A 109 12.99 10.51 -0.47
C PRO A 109 12.86 11.38 -1.74
N LEU A 110 12.36 10.77 -2.81
CA LEU A 110 12.23 11.35 -4.14
C LEU A 110 11.25 12.53 -4.14
N VAL A 111 11.68 13.60 -4.80
CA VAL A 111 10.94 14.83 -5.07
C VAL A 111 10.48 14.86 -6.52
N THR A 112 11.34 14.43 -7.44
CA THR A 112 11.05 14.37 -8.88
C THR A 112 11.47 13.02 -9.44
N VAL A 113 10.52 12.36 -10.10
CA VAL A 113 10.73 11.06 -10.74
C VAL A 113 10.32 11.16 -12.20
N ASN A 114 11.28 10.94 -13.09
CA ASN A 114 11.06 10.90 -14.52
C ASN A 114 11.38 9.49 -15.07
N LEU A 115 10.33 8.77 -15.45
CA LEU A 115 10.33 7.43 -16.03
C LEU A 115 9.74 7.44 -17.45
N ASN A 116 9.62 8.62 -18.06
CA ASN A 116 9.00 8.80 -19.36
C ASN A 116 9.69 7.95 -20.45
N SER A 117 8.92 7.43 -21.41
CA SER A 117 9.45 6.71 -22.58
C SER A 117 10.23 5.47 -22.18
N ASN A 118 9.54 4.56 -21.48
CA ASN A 118 10.02 3.24 -21.08
C ASN A 118 8.98 2.18 -21.49
N GLN A 119 9.05 0.97 -20.94
CA GLN A 119 8.12 -0.13 -21.22
C GLN A 119 7.43 -0.63 -19.94
N LEU A 120 7.23 0.25 -18.97
CA LEU A 120 6.69 -0.09 -17.65
C LEU A 120 5.21 -0.50 -17.77
N GLU A 121 4.88 -1.68 -17.26
CA GLU A 121 3.49 -2.16 -17.16
C GLU A 121 2.87 -1.86 -15.78
N THR A 122 3.72 -1.77 -14.76
CA THR A 122 3.36 -1.47 -13.37
C THR A 122 4.38 -0.54 -12.73
N LEU A 123 4.01 0.05 -11.59
CA LEU A 123 4.87 0.88 -10.77
C LEU A 123 4.76 0.45 -9.31
N PRO A 124 5.82 0.61 -8.50
CA PRO A 124 5.73 0.43 -7.06
C PRO A 124 4.80 1.48 -6.44
N GLU A 125 4.36 1.22 -5.21
CA GLU A 125 3.43 2.11 -4.51
C GLU A 125 4.15 3.37 -3.99
N PHE A 126 4.07 4.47 -4.73
CA PHE A 126 4.67 5.75 -4.36
C PHE A 126 3.88 6.51 -3.25
N ILE A 127 2.86 5.89 -2.66
CA ILE A 127 2.04 6.50 -1.59
C ILE A 127 2.85 6.93 -0.35
N ILE A 128 4.03 6.33 -0.15
CA ILE A 128 4.93 6.64 0.98
C ILE A 128 5.92 7.77 0.67
N ASN A 129 6.04 8.21 -0.59
CA ASN A 129 6.98 9.26 -1.00
C ASN A 129 6.40 10.66 -0.74
N VAL A 130 6.18 11.02 0.52
CA VAL A 130 5.51 12.28 0.94
C VAL A 130 6.18 13.57 0.41
N LYS A 131 7.44 13.48 -0.05
CA LYS A 131 8.20 14.59 -0.65
C LYS A 131 8.00 14.73 -2.17
N LEU A 132 7.35 13.75 -2.81
CA LEU A 132 7.15 13.71 -4.25
C LEU A 132 6.30 14.91 -4.70
N THR A 133 6.81 15.64 -5.69
CA THR A 133 6.16 16.81 -6.31
C THR A 133 5.77 16.55 -7.76
N VAL A 134 6.61 15.81 -8.49
CA VAL A 134 6.43 15.51 -9.90
C VAL A 134 6.69 14.03 -10.14
N LEU A 135 5.71 13.36 -10.75
CA LEU A 135 5.85 12.02 -11.31
C LEU A 135 5.51 12.05 -12.79
N ASP A 136 6.51 11.79 -13.63
CA ASP A 136 6.34 11.61 -15.07
C ASP A 136 6.60 10.16 -15.44
N VAL A 137 5.55 9.48 -15.87
CA VAL A 137 5.55 8.09 -16.34
C VAL A 137 4.90 8.01 -17.72
N SER A 138 4.97 9.10 -18.48
CA SER A 138 4.41 9.18 -19.83
C SER A 138 5.08 8.19 -20.79
N ASN A 139 4.39 7.78 -21.84
CA ASN A 139 4.89 6.89 -22.89
C ASN A 139 5.42 5.57 -22.31
N ASN A 140 4.58 4.90 -21.54
CA ASN A 140 4.81 3.58 -20.96
C ASN A 140 3.64 2.65 -21.37
N LYS A 141 3.52 1.49 -20.71
CA LYS A 141 2.46 0.49 -20.96
C LYS A 141 1.56 0.30 -19.73
N LEU A 142 1.41 1.33 -18.90
CA LEU A 142 0.64 1.25 -17.66
C LEU A 142 -0.84 1.03 -17.99
N LYS A 143 -1.41 -0.07 -17.50
CA LYS A 143 -2.85 -0.39 -17.66
C LYS A 143 -3.71 0.19 -16.54
N GLU A 144 -3.10 0.41 -15.38
CA GLU A 144 -3.73 0.97 -14.20
C GLU A 144 -3.14 2.34 -13.87
N PHE A 145 -3.94 3.20 -13.25
CA PHE A 145 -3.47 4.46 -12.70
C PHE A 145 -2.46 4.18 -11.56
N PRO A 146 -1.33 4.91 -11.47
CA PRO A 146 -0.34 4.66 -10.43
C PRO A 146 -0.95 4.85 -9.04
N ARG A 147 -0.54 4.02 -8.07
CA ARG A 147 -1.00 4.12 -6.68
C ARG A 147 -0.35 5.34 -6.01
N VAL A 148 -0.92 6.52 -6.25
CA VAL A 148 -0.48 7.82 -5.73
C VAL A 148 -1.62 8.64 -5.13
N CYS A 149 -2.86 8.17 -5.17
CA CYS A 149 -4.01 8.89 -4.59
C CYS A 149 -4.03 8.74 -3.06
N SER A 150 -3.18 9.51 -2.37
CA SER A 150 -3.06 9.50 -0.91
C SER A 150 -3.02 10.93 -0.36
N LYS A 151 -3.67 11.16 0.79
CA LYS A 151 -3.64 12.46 1.49
C LYS A 151 -2.25 12.83 1.99
N GLU A 152 -1.38 11.84 2.19
CA GLU A 152 0.00 12.02 2.66
C GLU A 152 0.91 12.63 1.60
N LEU A 153 0.53 12.56 0.32
CA LEU A 153 1.26 13.16 -0.81
C LEU A 153 0.96 14.66 -0.91
N VAL A 154 1.25 15.37 0.18
CA VAL A 154 0.92 16.80 0.36
C VAL A 154 1.63 17.73 -0.62
N ASN A 155 2.73 17.26 -1.22
CA ASN A 155 3.55 18.02 -2.15
C ASN A 155 3.31 17.66 -3.61
N LEU A 156 2.56 16.59 -3.92
CA LEU A 156 2.39 16.12 -5.30
C LEU A 156 1.56 17.13 -6.09
N THR A 157 2.19 17.78 -7.06
CA THR A 157 1.60 18.85 -7.87
C THR A 157 1.36 18.44 -9.32
N GLU A 158 2.19 17.54 -9.86
CA GLU A 158 2.15 17.18 -11.28
C GLU A 158 2.17 15.67 -11.47
N LEU A 159 1.15 15.17 -12.16
CA LEU A 159 1.06 13.79 -12.62
C LEU A 159 1.02 13.77 -14.15
N ARG A 160 2.09 13.23 -14.76
CA ARG A 160 2.18 13.04 -16.20
C ARG A 160 2.11 11.57 -16.56
N LEU A 161 1.03 11.21 -17.24
CA LEU A 161 0.61 9.84 -17.56
C LEU A 161 0.26 9.70 -19.05
N THR A 162 0.68 10.66 -19.88
CA THR A 162 0.35 10.69 -21.31
C THR A 162 0.86 9.45 -22.02
N GLY A 163 0.12 8.88 -22.98
CA GLY A 163 0.62 7.78 -23.81
C GLY A 163 0.81 6.47 -23.05
N ASN A 164 -0.18 6.09 -22.24
CA ASN A 164 -0.23 4.81 -21.53
C ASN A 164 -1.47 3.99 -21.97
N GLU A 165 -1.76 2.89 -21.27
CA GLU A 165 -2.93 2.03 -21.52
C GLU A 165 -3.99 2.15 -20.40
N ILE A 166 -3.97 3.25 -19.65
CA ILE A 166 -4.80 3.42 -18.44
C ILE A 166 -6.28 3.41 -18.84
N THR A 167 -7.07 2.57 -18.17
CA THR A 167 -8.50 2.42 -18.47
C THR A 167 -9.42 3.26 -17.57
N GLU A 168 -8.96 3.63 -16.39
CA GLU A 168 -9.75 4.34 -15.39
C GLU A 168 -8.92 5.36 -14.60
N ILE A 169 -9.60 6.45 -14.20
CA ILE A 169 -9.09 7.39 -13.21
C ILE A 169 -9.75 7.00 -11.88
N PRO A 170 -8.99 6.85 -10.78
CA PRO A 170 -9.57 6.43 -9.52
C PRO A 170 -10.44 7.54 -8.90
N ASN A 171 -11.53 7.14 -8.24
CA ASN A 171 -12.49 8.08 -7.64
C ASN A 171 -11.91 8.88 -6.47
N ASP A 172 -10.81 8.42 -5.88
CA ASP A 172 -10.10 9.09 -4.79
C ASP A 172 -8.99 10.04 -5.29
N ILE A 173 -8.92 10.36 -6.59
CA ILE A 173 -7.95 11.35 -7.10
C ILE A 173 -8.07 12.72 -6.41
N ASN A 174 -9.25 13.05 -5.92
CA ASN A 174 -9.54 14.28 -5.18
C ASN A 174 -8.89 14.36 -3.79
N VAL A 175 -8.33 13.26 -3.26
CA VAL A 175 -7.66 13.27 -1.96
C VAL A 175 -6.28 13.96 -2.01
N LEU A 176 -5.75 14.21 -3.21
CA LEU A 176 -4.46 14.86 -3.42
C LEU A 176 -4.58 16.38 -3.16
N PRO A 177 -4.03 16.91 -2.05
CA PRO A 177 -4.34 18.27 -1.59
C PRO A 177 -3.62 19.36 -2.40
N SER A 178 -2.62 18.99 -3.19
CA SER A 178 -1.76 19.92 -3.92
C SER A 178 -1.71 19.68 -5.43
N LEU A 179 -2.51 18.76 -5.96
CA LEU A 179 -2.50 18.41 -7.38
C LEU A 179 -2.95 19.60 -8.24
N LYS A 180 -2.09 20.02 -9.17
CA LYS A 180 -2.29 21.18 -10.06
C LYS A 180 -2.42 20.76 -11.52
N LEU A 181 -1.68 19.72 -11.92
CA LEU A 181 -1.59 19.27 -13.30
C LEU A 181 -1.80 17.76 -13.38
N VAL A 182 -2.70 17.35 -14.26
CA VAL A 182 -2.94 15.95 -14.63
C VAL A 182 -2.93 15.82 -16.15
N GLU A 183 -1.93 15.13 -16.68
CA GLU A 183 -1.81 14.80 -18.09
C GLU A 183 -2.14 13.31 -18.30
N LEU A 184 -3.28 13.03 -18.93
CA LEU A 184 -3.80 11.69 -19.20
C LEU A 184 -4.10 11.49 -20.69
N SER A 185 -3.55 12.34 -21.56
CA SER A 185 -3.81 12.20 -23.00
C SER A 185 -3.30 10.88 -23.56
N SER A 186 -3.94 10.38 -24.62
CA SER A 186 -3.56 9.13 -25.29
C SER A 186 -3.54 7.94 -24.32
N ASN A 187 -4.66 7.72 -23.64
CA ASN A 187 -4.90 6.55 -22.79
C ASN A 187 -6.16 5.80 -23.27
N ARG A 188 -6.66 4.84 -22.49
CA ARG A 188 -7.85 4.03 -22.79
C ARG A 188 -9.04 4.36 -21.89
N ILE A 189 -9.10 5.59 -21.38
CA ILE A 189 -10.11 6.03 -20.41
C ILE A 189 -11.46 6.21 -21.11
N LYS A 190 -12.48 5.50 -20.62
CA LYS A 190 -13.86 5.58 -21.15
C LYS A 190 -14.76 6.52 -20.37
N THR A 191 -14.56 6.60 -19.06
CA THR A 191 -15.38 7.38 -18.14
C THR A 191 -14.50 8.24 -17.24
N ILE A 192 -15.02 9.39 -16.84
CA ILE A 192 -14.34 10.32 -15.94
C ILE A 192 -15.12 10.34 -14.61
N PRO A 193 -14.48 10.16 -13.45
CA PRO A 193 -15.16 10.24 -12.17
C PRO A 193 -15.54 11.68 -11.84
N GLY A 194 -16.73 11.89 -11.29
CA GLY A 194 -17.20 13.22 -10.89
C GLY A 194 -16.33 13.85 -9.79
N GLU A 195 -15.64 13.02 -9.01
CA GLU A 195 -14.68 13.39 -7.97
C GLU A 195 -13.47 14.14 -8.54
N LEU A 196 -13.10 13.95 -9.81
CA LEU A 196 -12.01 14.71 -10.44
C LEU A 196 -12.25 16.23 -10.38
N ALA A 197 -13.52 16.65 -10.41
CA ALA A 197 -13.88 18.06 -10.28
C ALA A 197 -13.72 18.62 -8.85
N ASP A 198 -13.54 17.76 -7.86
CA ASP A 198 -13.36 18.14 -6.45
C ASP A 198 -11.86 18.29 -6.08
N CYS A 199 -10.94 18.10 -7.02
CA CYS A 199 -9.52 18.42 -6.87
C CYS A 199 -9.32 19.94 -6.71
N GLN A 200 -9.16 20.40 -5.47
CA GLN A 200 -9.23 21.83 -5.11
C GLN A 200 -8.24 22.75 -5.85
N LYS A 201 -7.06 22.23 -6.22
CA LYS A 201 -5.98 23.02 -6.83
C LYS A 201 -5.73 22.67 -8.31
N LEU A 202 -6.57 21.82 -8.91
CA LEU A 202 -6.38 21.38 -10.30
C LEU A 202 -6.59 22.56 -11.26
N LYS A 203 -5.55 22.89 -12.03
CA LYS A 203 -5.53 23.99 -12.99
C LYS A 203 -5.46 23.49 -14.42
N ASP A 204 -4.68 22.45 -14.64
CA ASP A 204 -4.38 21.90 -15.95
C ASP A 204 -4.78 20.43 -16.01
N LEU A 205 -5.67 20.11 -16.93
CA LEU A 205 -6.19 18.76 -17.15
C LEU A 205 -6.19 18.49 -18.64
N ASN A 206 -5.44 17.47 -19.06
CA ASN A 206 -5.41 17.01 -20.43
C ASN A 206 -5.94 15.57 -20.52
N LEU A 207 -7.08 15.41 -21.18
CA LEU A 207 -7.76 14.12 -21.39
C LEU A 207 -7.85 13.74 -22.88
N LYS A 208 -7.17 14.47 -23.77
CA LYS A 208 -7.27 14.27 -25.22
C LYS A 208 -6.95 12.84 -25.63
N SER A 209 -7.50 12.42 -26.78
CA SER A 209 -7.15 11.12 -27.36
C SER A 209 -7.45 9.93 -26.43
N ASN A 210 -8.53 10.02 -25.66
CA ASN A 210 -9.11 8.92 -24.90
C ASN A 210 -10.46 8.51 -25.52
N PRO A 211 -10.83 7.22 -25.46
CA PRO A 211 -12.11 6.72 -25.96
C PRO A 211 -13.28 7.03 -25.01
N ILE A 212 -13.48 8.32 -24.68
CA ILE A 212 -14.48 8.77 -23.71
C ILE A 212 -15.90 8.55 -24.28
N SER A 213 -16.74 7.84 -23.54
CA SER A 213 -18.10 7.48 -23.97
C SER A 213 -19.03 8.69 -24.08
N ASP A 214 -18.83 9.72 -23.25
CA ASP A 214 -19.60 10.97 -23.31
C ASP A 214 -19.13 11.84 -24.48
N ARG A 215 -19.91 11.84 -25.56
CA ARG A 215 -19.64 12.63 -26.79
C ARG A 215 -19.59 14.14 -26.56
N ARG A 216 -20.33 14.67 -25.58
CA ARG A 216 -20.34 16.10 -25.28
C ARG A 216 -19.08 16.48 -24.51
N LEU A 217 -18.70 15.68 -23.52
CA LEU A 217 -17.43 15.85 -22.80
C LEU A 217 -16.23 15.73 -23.74
N LEU A 218 -16.25 14.77 -24.67
CA LEU A 218 -15.19 14.61 -25.66
C LEU A 218 -14.98 15.89 -26.50
N LYS A 219 -16.06 16.51 -27.00
CA LYS A 219 -15.98 17.79 -27.73
C LYS A 219 -15.42 18.92 -26.87
N LEU A 220 -15.73 18.97 -25.58
CA LEU A 220 -15.18 19.97 -24.65
C LEU A 220 -13.69 19.77 -24.43
N ILE A 221 -13.26 18.51 -24.33
CA ILE A 221 -11.85 18.13 -24.17
C ILE A 221 -11.03 18.57 -25.38
N ASP A 222 -11.54 18.37 -26.59
CA ASP A 222 -10.86 18.78 -27.83
C ASP A 222 -10.67 20.31 -27.91
N GLN A 223 -11.58 21.08 -27.31
CA GLN A 223 -11.54 22.55 -27.26
C GLN A 223 -10.64 23.13 -26.14
N CYS A 224 -10.04 22.29 -25.28
CA CYS A 224 -8.96 22.63 -24.34
C CYS A 224 -9.22 23.72 -23.30
N ARG A 225 -10.41 23.75 -22.68
CA ARG A 225 -10.66 24.68 -21.56
C ARG A 225 -10.86 23.90 -20.28
N THR A 226 -9.78 23.69 -19.51
CA THR A 226 -9.80 22.89 -18.27
C THR A 226 -10.92 23.28 -17.32
N LYS A 227 -11.18 24.58 -17.12
CA LYS A 227 -12.31 25.04 -16.31
C LYS A 227 -13.66 24.52 -16.81
N GLN A 228 -13.93 24.58 -18.12
CA GLN A 228 -15.19 24.11 -18.69
C GLN A 228 -15.33 22.59 -18.60
N ILE A 229 -14.23 21.86 -18.75
CA ILE A 229 -14.19 20.41 -18.56
C ILE A 229 -14.52 20.07 -17.11
N ILE A 230 -13.87 20.72 -16.15
CA ILE A 230 -14.12 20.52 -14.70
C ILE A 230 -15.57 20.88 -14.34
N ASP A 231 -16.09 22.01 -14.82
CA ASP A 231 -17.47 22.43 -14.58
C ASP A 231 -18.48 21.41 -15.14
N TYR A 232 -18.20 20.86 -16.32
CA TYR A 232 -19.03 19.80 -16.92
C TYR A 232 -18.96 18.50 -16.12
N VAL A 233 -17.75 18.05 -15.76
CA VAL A 233 -17.53 16.84 -14.95
C VAL A 233 -18.27 16.96 -13.62
N LYS A 234 -18.22 18.14 -12.98
CA LYS A 234 -18.92 18.41 -11.72
C LYS A 234 -20.43 18.18 -11.81
N GLN A 235 -21.04 18.54 -12.93
CA GLN A 235 -22.49 18.53 -13.13
C GLN A 235 -23.02 17.21 -13.71
N HIS A 236 -22.21 16.51 -14.51
CA HIS A 236 -22.71 15.44 -15.38
C HIS A 236 -22.00 14.09 -15.24
N CYS A 237 -20.79 14.04 -14.67
CA CYS A 237 -20.10 12.77 -14.48
C CYS A 237 -20.60 12.05 -13.24
N ALA A 238 -20.69 10.72 -13.33
CA ALA A 238 -21.10 9.87 -12.22
C ALA A 238 -20.15 10.06 -11.03
N ARG A 239 -20.75 10.28 -9.86
CA ARG A 239 -20.06 10.29 -8.57
C ARG A 239 -20.39 8.99 -7.86
N THR A 240 -19.49 8.51 -7.02
CA THR A 240 -19.85 7.45 -6.07
C THR A 240 -20.96 7.95 -5.16
N SER A 241 -22.16 7.39 -5.29
CA SER A 241 -23.35 7.85 -4.58
C SER A 241 -23.21 7.64 -3.08
N ALA A 242 -22.99 8.74 -2.35
CA ALA A 242 -23.38 8.85 -0.95
C ALA A 242 -24.89 9.13 -0.88
N ASN A 243 -25.65 8.15 -0.37
CA ASN A 243 -27.07 8.23 0.04
C ASN A 243 -28.09 8.81 -0.97
N SER A 244 -28.90 7.93 -1.59
CA SER A 244 -30.28 8.26 -1.99
C SER A 244 -31.19 7.03 -2.06
N GLU A 245 -31.75 6.65 -0.91
CA GLU A 245 -33.09 6.06 -0.72
C GLU A 245 -33.66 6.85 0.49
N ASN A 246 -34.84 7.47 0.54
CA ASN A 246 -36.11 7.29 -0.14
C ASN A 246 -36.88 8.63 -0.14
N ALA A 247 -37.66 8.90 -1.20
CA ALA A 247 -38.98 9.54 -1.06
C ALA A 247 -39.86 9.32 -2.31
N SER A 248 -40.86 8.45 -2.13
CA SER A 248 -42.26 8.66 -2.54
C SER A 248 -42.70 8.40 -3.99
N LYS A 249 -43.43 7.28 -4.12
CA LYS A 249 -44.44 6.95 -5.15
C LYS A 249 -45.42 8.11 -5.44
N LYS A 250 -45.74 8.33 -6.73
CA LYS A 250 -47.11 8.39 -7.29
C LYS A 250 -47.11 8.77 -8.79
N GLY A 251 -47.88 8.04 -9.61
CA GLY A 251 -48.67 8.65 -10.70
C GLY A 251 -48.27 8.42 -12.17
N MET A 252 -48.74 7.29 -12.73
CA MET A 252 -49.38 7.10 -14.05
C MET A 252 -48.77 7.62 -15.39
N ASN A 253 -48.63 6.64 -16.29
CA ASN A 253 -48.96 6.61 -17.74
C ASN A 253 -48.24 7.55 -18.73
N GLN A 254 -47.51 6.96 -19.69
CA GLN A 254 -48.04 6.64 -21.04
C GLN A 254 -47.08 5.77 -21.88
N LYS A 255 -47.68 5.02 -22.81
CA LYS A 255 -47.15 3.91 -23.64
C LYS A 255 -46.47 4.37 -24.94
N LYS A 256 -45.46 3.61 -25.40
CA LYS A 256 -45.37 2.81 -26.68
C LYS A 256 -43.90 2.63 -27.09
N LYS A 257 -43.39 1.39 -27.11
CA LYS A 257 -43.11 0.52 -28.29
C LYS A 257 -42.15 1.18 -29.30
N THR A 258 -41.03 0.62 -29.76
CA THR A 258 -40.51 -0.76 -29.85
C THR A 258 -39.11 -0.66 -30.46
N ASN A 259 -38.10 -1.34 -29.91
CA ASN A 259 -37.36 -2.39 -30.62
C ASN A 259 -36.17 -2.88 -29.77
N ASN A 260 -36.02 -4.20 -29.82
CA ASN A 260 -35.03 -5.00 -29.11
C ASN A 260 -33.61 -4.63 -29.52
N GLU A 261 -32.75 -4.42 -28.54
CA GLU A 261 -31.40 -4.98 -28.54
C GLU A 261 -31.13 -5.39 -27.08
N SER A 262 -30.81 -6.67 -26.93
CA SER A 262 -30.58 -7.34 -25.66
C SER A 262 -29.32 -6.81 -25.00
N ASP A 263 -29.47 -5.94 -24.00
CA ASP A 263 -28.45 -5.76 -22.99
C ASP A 263 -28.47 -7.01 -22.11
N GLU A 264 -27.51 -7.90 -22.34
CA GLU A 264 -27.09 -8.87 -21.34
C GLU A 264 -26.60 -8.09 -20.12
N GLU A 265 -27.51 -7.80 -19.18
CA GLU A 265 -27.13 -7.59 -17.79
C GLU A 265 -26.37 -8.85 -17.36
N THR A 266 -25.04 -8.75 -17.27
CA THR A 266 -24.23 -9.74 -16.56
C THR A 266 -24.74 -9.80 -15.14
N SER A 267 -25.67 -10.73 -14.89
CA SER A 267 -26.15 -11.09 -13.58
C SER A 267 -24.95 -11.58 -12.77
N VAL A 268 -24.39 -10.72 -11.93
CA VAL A 268 -23.37 -11.14 -10.97
C VAL A 268 -24.07 -12.03 -9.96
N ASN A 269 -23.88 -13.35 -10.09
CA ASN A 269 -24.48 -14.34 -9.21
C ASN A 269 -23.70 -14.39 -7.89
N TYR A 270 -24.06 -13.50 -6.96
CA TYR A 270 -23.49 -13.50 -5.61
C TYR A 270 -23.95 -14.76 -4.85
N LYS A 271 -22.99 -15.58 -4.40
CA LYS A 271 -23.26 -16.83 -3.68
C LYS A 271 -23.38 -16.62 -2.17
N TYR A 272 -22.62 -15.68 -1.60
CA TYR A 272 -22.54 -15.43 -0.17
C TYR A 272 -22.72 -13.96 0.18
N LYS A 273 -23.08 -13.67 1.42
CA LYS A 273 -23.19 -12.31 1.97
C LYS A 273 -22.19 -12.09 3.09
N LEU A 274 -21.58 -10.90 3.07
CA LEU A 274 -20.82 -10.37 4.20
C LEU A 274 -21.62 -9.22 4.79
N ASN A 275 -22.30 -9.48 5.90
CA ASN A 275 -23.19 -8.52 6.56
C ASN A 275 -22.36 -7.68 7.54
N VAL A 276 -22.19 -6.39 7.24
CA VAL A 276 -21.49 -5.45 8.10
C VAL A 276 -22.50 -4.78 9.03
N LYS A 277 -22.29 -4.92 10.34
CA LYS A 277 -23.05 -4.22 11.36
C LYS A 277 -22.29 -3.00 11.86
N TYR A 278 -23.01 -1.90 12.08
CA TYR A 278 -22.43 -0.71 12.72
C TYR A 278 -21.88 -1.02 14.11
N ALA A 279 -20.90 -0.20 14.51
CA ALA A 279 -20.25 -0.35 15.80
C ALA A 279 -21.25 -0.17 16.93
N ASP A 280 -21.26 -1.12 17.85
CA ASP A 280 -21.90 -1.02 19.15
C ASP A 280 -21.18 0.05 19.99
N GLU A 281 -21.90 0.85 20.78
CA GLU A 281 -21.27 1.87 21.63
C GLU A 281 -20.45 1.25 22.77
N ASP A 282 -20.68 -0.04 23.05
CA ASP A 282 -20.16 -0.77 24.21
C ASP A 282 -18.73 -1.31 24.05
N PHE A 283 -18.11 -1.25 22.87
CA PHE A 283 -16.74 -1.76 22.68
C PHE A 283 -15.90 -0.94 21.71
N LYS A 284 -14.72 -0.51 22.16
CA LYS A 284 -13.71 0.18 21.35
C LYS A 284 -12.30 -0.26 21.74
N ILE A 285 -11.34 0.12 20.89
CA ILE A 285 -9.91 -0.01 21.16
C ILE A 285 -9.31 1.39 21.34
N ILE A 286 -8.74 1.66 22.51
CA ILE A 286 -8.10 2.92 22.84
C ILE A 286 -6.62 2.84 22.45
N ILE A 287 -6.16 3.73 21.57
CA ILE A 287 -4.78 3.77 21.09
C ILE A 287 -4.02 4.88 21.83
N LEU A 288 -2.94 4.52 22.52
CA LEU A 288 -2.07 5.48 23.21
C LEU A 288 -0.99 6.01 22.28
N ASN A 289 -0.59 7.27 22.47
CA ASN A 289 0.44 7.90 21.62
C ASN A 289 1.81 7.20 21.69
N SER A 290 2.05 6.39 22.73
CA SER A 290 3.28 5.62 22.91
C SER A 290 3.53 4.59 21.79
N VAL A 291 2.49 4.10 21.11
CA VAL A 291 2.69 3.11 20.04
C VAL A 291 3.30 3.69 18.76
N LYS A 292 3.25 5.02 18.57
CA LYS A 292 3.71 5.68 17.34
C LYS A 292 5.16 5.38 17.02
N THR A 293 6.01 5.27 18.04
CA THR A 293 7.45 5.04 17.86
C THR A 293 7.81 3.58 17.65
N VAL A 294 6.86 2.65 17.79
CA VAL A 294 7.14 1.20 17.72
C VAL A 294 6.31 0.46 16.69
N ARG A 295 4.99 0.70 16.61
CA ARG A 295 4.03 0.06 15.70
C ARG A 295 2.69 0.82 15.74
N GLU A 296 2.63 1.93 15.03
CA GLU A 296 1.56 2.95 15.16
C GLU A 296 0.15 2.44 14.84
N HIS A 297 0.01 1.65 13.78
CA HIS A 297 -1.31 1.44 13.18
C HIS A 297 -1.98 0.18 13.72
N LEU A 298 -3.28 0.30 14.02
CA LEU A 298 -4.16 -0.80 14.38
C LEU A 298 -5.53 -0.60 13.74
N LEU A 299 -6.05 -1.65 13.11
CA LEU A 299 -7.46 -1.78 12.76
C LEU A 299 -8.01 -3.08 13.33
N SER A 300 -9.30 -3.11 13.60
CA SER A 300 -9.96 -4.29 14.14
C SER A 300 -11.40 -4.40 13.63
N CYS A 301 -11.93 -5.62 13.66
CA CYS A 301 -13.34 -5.92 13.53
C CYS A 301 -13.70 -7.11 14.41
N ILE A 302 -15.00 -7.26 14.70
CA ILE A 302 -15.54 -8.44 15.37
C ILE A 302 -16.24 -9.30 14.33
N VAL A 303 -15.99 -10.60 14.33
CA VAL A 303 -16.73 -11.56 13.50
C VAL A 303 -17.65 -12.37 14.39
N ASN A 304 -18.94 -12.31 14.10
CA ASN A 304 -20.01 -12.97 14.86
C ASN A 304 -20.43 -14.29 14.18
N ASN A 305 -21.04 -15.17 14.97
CA ASN A 305 -21.69 -16.40 14.50
C ASN A 305 -20.77 -17.35 13.72
N VAL A 306 -19.48 -17.37 14.07
CA VAL A 306 -18.50 -18.27 13.47
C VAL A 306 -18.76 -19.69 13.94
N LYS A 307 -18.67 -20.66 13.03
CA LYS A 307 -18.84 -22.08 13.35
C LYS A 307 -17.65 -22.87 12.84
N PHE A 308 -16.76 -23.22 13.74
CA PHE A 308 -15.62 -24.06 13.42
C PHE A 308 -16.01 -25.54 13.52
N THR A 309 -15.66 -26.30 12.48
CA THR A 309 -15.42 -27.73 12.59
C THR A 309 -13.92 -27.94 12.78
N GLU A 310 -13.48 -29.14 13.17
CA GLU A 310 -12.06 -29.46 13.24
C GLU A 310 -11.33 -29.16 11.91
N GLU A 311 -11.97 -29.45 10.79
CA GLU A 311 -11.42 -29.19 9.47
C GLU A 311 -11.37 -27.70 9.13
N SER A 312 -12.48 -26.96 9.32
CA SER A 312 -12.51 -25.53 9.00
C SER A 312 -11.62 -24.72 9.95
N PHE A 313 -11.48 -25.15 11.20
CA PHE A 313 -10.52 -24.56 12.15
C PHE A 313 -9.08 -24.73 11.67
N LYS A 314 -8.70 -25.94 11.26
CA LYS A 314 -7.36 -26.20 10.71
C LYS A 314 -7.10 -25.37 9.45
N LYS A 315 -8.08 -25.28 8.54
CA LYS A 315 -8.00 -24.43 7.33
C LYS A 315 -7.88 -22.95 7.70
N PHE A 316 -8.57 -22.50 8.74
CA PHE A 316 -8.52 -21.10 9.20
C PHE A 316 -7.13 -20.75 9.75
N ILE A 317 -6.51 -21.62 10.55
CA ILE A 317 -5.12 -21.43 11.00
C ILE A 317 -4.16 -21.43 9.80
N GLN A 318 -4.36 -22.31 8.82
CA GLN A 318 -3.56 -22.31 7.59
C GLN A 318 -3.73 -21.02 6.77
N LEU A 319 -4.96 -20.48 6.69
CA LEU A 319 -5.25 -19.22 6.04
C LEU A 319 -4.48 -18.07 6.71
N GLN A 320 -4.53 -17.98 8.04
CA GLN A 320 -3.77 -16.96 8.78
C GLN A 320 -2.27 -17.05 8.50
N ASN A 321 -1.69 -18.26 8.50
CA ASN A 321 -0.28 -18.46 8.18
C ASN A 321 0.06 -18.07 6.73
N LYS A 322 -0.80 -18.45 5.77
CA LYS A 322 -0.65 -18.06 4.36
C LYS A 322 -0.67 -16.54 4.21
N LEU A 323 -1.61 -15.84 4.84
CA LEU A 323 -1.71 -14.38 4.77
C LEU A 323 -0.55 -13.70 5.49
N HIS A 324 -0.05 -14.27 6.58
CA HIS A 324 1.18 -13.80 7.22
C HIS A 324 2.39 -13.87 6.29
N ASP A 325 2.54 -14.94 5.53
CA ASP A 325 3.66 -15.11 4.60
C ASP A 325 3.55 -14.23 3.34
N THR A 326 2.32 -14.04 2.85
CA THR A 326 2.03 -13.32 1.59
C THR A 326 1.67 -11.86 1.82
N VAL A 327 0.40 -11.57 2.12
CA VAL A 327 -0.14 -10.21 2.23
C VAL A 327 0.54 -9.39 3.34
N CYS A 328 0.97 -10.05 4.43
CA CYS A 328 1.68 -9.39 5.53
C CYS A 328 3.21 -9.39 5.36
N GLU A 329 3.74 -9.92 4.25
CA GLU A 329 5.17 -9.99 3.95
C GLU A 329 6.01 -10.61 5.06
N LYS A 330 5.62 -11.81 5.52
CA LYS A 330 6.24 -12.50 6.67
C LYS A 330 6.20 -11.65 7.94
N ARG A 331 5.02 -11.06 8.19
CA ARG A 331 4.69 -10.13 9.28
C ARG A 331 5.43 -8.78 9.27
N ASN A 332 6.26 -8.48 8.25
CA ASN A 332 6.96 -7.19 8.16
C ASN A 332 6.00 -6.04 7.88
N SER A 333 5.01 -6.28 7.00
CA SER A 333 4.05 -5.25 6.60
C SER A 333 2.93 -5.08 7.63
N ALA A 334 2.38 -6.20 8.12
CA ALA A 334 1.28 -6.20 9.07
C ALA A 334 1.30 -7.47 9.93
N THR A 335 0.50 -7.55 10.98
CA THR A 335 0.38 -8.78 11.78
C THR A 335 -1.07 -8.97 12.16
N ILE A 336 -1.59 -10.15 11.84
CA ILE A 336 -2.93 -10.61 12.18
C ILE A 336 -2.86 -11.26 13.55
N ALA A 337 -3.78 -10.87 14.42
CA ALA A 337 -4.04 -11.55 15.67
C ALA A 337 -5.55 -11.78 15.82
N THR A 338 -5.92 -13.02 16.13
CA THR A 338 -7.32 -13.42 16.33
C THR A 338 -7.54 -13.86 17.77
N HIS A 339 -8.60 -13.36 18.38
CA HIS A 339 -8.90 -13.50 19.79
C HIS A 339 -10.33 -14.01 19.99
N ASP A 340 -10.52 -15.03 20.84
CA ASP A 340 -11.84 -15.49 21.22
C ASP A 340 -12.50 -14.41 22.07
N TYR A 341 -13.54 -13.78 21.55
CA TYR A 341 -14.22 -12.67 22.20
C TYR A 341 -14.81 -13.09 23.54
N ASN A 342 -15.34 -14.32 23.62
CA ASN A 342 -16.03 -14.80 24.81
C ASN A 342 -15.08 -15.10 25.97
N LYS A 343 -13.77 -15.20 25.70
CA LYS A 343 -12.73 -15.38 26.72
C LYS A 343 -12.16 -14.06 27.22
N LEU A 344 -12.42 -12.95 26.53
CA LEU A 344 -11.99 -11.62 27.00
C LEU A 344 -12.92 -11.14 28.10
N PRO A 345 -12.39 -10.47 29.15
CA PRO A 345 -13.25 -9.79 30.10
C PRO A 345 -14.03 -8.67 29.39
N PRO A 346 -15.22 -8.31 29.90
CA PRO A 346 -15.94 -7.14 29.42
C PRO A 346 -15.07 -5.89 29.51
N GLY A 347 -15.25 -4.97 28.56
CA GLY A 347 -14.56 -3.69 28.55
C GLY A 347 -13.74 -3.42 27.30
N ASP A 348 -13.20 -2.21 27.24
CA ASP A 348 -12.38 -1.76 26.12
C ASP A 348 -10.98 -2.38 26.17
N LEU A 349 -10.35 -2.45 25.00
CA LEU A 349 -8.94 -2.83 24.90
C LEU A 349 -8.08 -1.58 24.72
N THR A 350 -6.89 -1.58 25.30
CA THR A 350 -5.93 -0.49 25.18
C THR A 350 -4.71 -0.96 24.40
N TYR A 351 -4.47 -0.36 23.23
CA TYR A 351 -3.26 -0.56 22.45
C TYR A 351 -2.20 0.45 22.86
N THR A 352 -1.13 -0.05 23.48
CA THR A 352 -0.09 0.74 24.13
C THR A 352 1.28 0.06 23.98
N THR A 353 2.26 0.54 24.72
CA THR A 353 3.57 -0.04 24.86
C THR A 353 3.88 -0.36 26.31
N ALA A 354 4.73 -1.35 26.53
CA ALA A 354 5.28 -1.70 27.84
C ALA A 354 6.80 -1.89 27.75
N LEU A 355 7.50 -1.71 28.87
CA LEU A 355 8.92 -2.06 28.94
C LEU A 355 9.09 -3.59 28.74
N PRO A 356 10.17 -4.07 28.10
CA PRO A 356 10.38 -5.49 27.84
C PRO A 356 10.23 -6.39 29.08
N ASN A 357 10.66 -5.91 30.25
CA ASN A 357 10.58 -6.66 31.52
C ASN A 357 9.26 -6.47 32.28
N GLU A 358 8.42 -5.52 31.87
CA GLU A 358 7.10 -5.25 32.48
C GLU A 358 5.95 -5.83 31.66
N LEU A 359 6.17 -6.14 30.39
CA LEU A 359 5.21 -6.83 29.54
C LEU A 359 5.09 -8.30 29.99
N MET A 360 4.12 -8.60 30.86
CA MET A 360 3.82 -9.96 31.30
C MET A 360 2.80 -10.61 30.37
N ILE A 361 3.16 -11.75 29.79
CA ILE A 361 2.29 -12.49 28.87
C ILE A 361 2.42 -13.99 29.10
N LYS A 362 1.29 -14.70 29.02
CA LYS A 362 1.26 -16.16 28.84
C LYS A 362 1.16 -16.47 27.34
N PRO A 363 2.27 -16.77 26.65
CA PRO A 363 2.29 -16.87 25.20
C PRO A 363 1.43 -18.04 24.72
N LEU A 364 0.73 -17.86 23.61
CA LEU A 364 -0.09 -18.91 22.99
C LEU A 364 0.70 -20.22 22.84
N GLY A 365 0.12 -21.31 23.35
CA GLY A 365 0.74 -22.65 23.29
C GLY A 365 1.88 -22.89 24.29
N ARG A 366 2.10 -21.97 25.24
CA ARG A 366 3.04 -22.14 26.35
C ARG A 366 2.29 -22.15 27.69
N SER A 367 2.78 -22.95 28.63
CA SER A 367 2.14 -23.15 29.93
C SER A 367 2.51 -22.07 30.97
N VAL A 368 3.62 -21.36 30.78
CA VAL A 368 4.21 -20.48 31.77
C VAL A 368 4.17 -19.03 31.30
N GLU A 369 3.73 -18.14 32.18
CA GLU A 369 3.81 -16.69 32.00
C GLU A 369 5.27 -16.21 32.07
N MET A 370 5.62 -15.24 31.24
CA MET A 370 6.97 -14.69 31.19
C MET A 370 6.96 -13.24 30.75
N THR A 371 8.10 -12.56 30.93
CA THR A 371 8.27 -11.21 30.42
C THR A 371 8.41 -11.22 28.89
N GLY A 372 8.10 -10.09 28.25
CA GLY A 372 8.33 -9.87 26.83
C GLY A 372 9.81 -10.03 26.46
N ALA A 373 10.71 -9.61 27.33
CA ALA A 373 12.16 -9.80 27.18
C ALA A 373 12.55 -11.28 27.18
N ASP A 374 12.06 -12.06 28.14
CA ASP A 374 12.33 -13.50 28.22
C ASP A 374 11.79 -14.24 27.00
N LEU A 375 10.57 -13.90 26.57
CA LEU A 375 9.97 -14.49 25.38
C LEU A 375 10.81 -14.18 24.13
N PHE A 376 11.18 -12.91 23.95
CA PHE A 376 12.00 -12.47 22.82
C PHE A 376 13.34 -13.21 22.78
N ASN A 377 14.06 -13.26 23.90
CA ASN A 377 15.35 -13.94 24.00
C ASN A 377 15.25 -15.44 23.69
N ARG A 378 14.20 -16.11 24.16
CA ARG A 378 13.94 -17.52 23.86
C ARG A 378 13.69 -17.74 22.37
N LEU A 379 12.81 -16.94 21.76
CA LEU A 379 12.53 -17.04 20.32
C LEU A 379 13.76 -16.75 19.46
N GLN A 380 14.59 -15.77 19.87
CA GLN A 380 15.85 -15.49 19.20
C GLN A 380 16.82 -16.69 19.28
N THR A 381 16.88 -17.34 20.43
CA THR A 381 17.69 -18.55 20.64
C THR A 381 17.17 -19.73 19.80
N GLU A 382 15.86 -19.96 19.78
CA GLU A 382 15.21 -20.99 18.94
C GLU A 382 15.50 -20.74 17.46
N ALA A 383 15.35 -19.50 16.99
CA ALA A 383 15.64 -19.10 15.61
C ALA A 383 17.12 -19.31 15.25
N ASN A 384 18.04 -18.98 16.16
CA ASN A 384 19.48 -19.21 16.01
C ASN A 384 19.84 -20.68 15.91
N ASN A 385 19.27 -21.52 16.78
CA ASN A 385 19.50 -22.96 16.79
C ASN A 385 19.00 -23.60 15.50
N LEU A 386 17.79 -23.25 15.05
CA LEU A 386 17.23 -23.73 13.79
C LEU A 386 18.07 -23.30 12.58
N ARG A 387 18.61 -22.07 12.60
CA ARG A 387 19.51 -21.57 11.54
C ARG A 387 20.79 -22.40 11.47
N LYS A 388 21.40 -22.71 12.63
CA LYS A 388 22.60 -23.54 12.74
C LYS A 388 22.32 -24.97 12.28
N GLU A 389 21.24 -25.58 12.75
CA GLU A 389 20.80 -26.94 12.38
C GLU A 389 20.60 -27.07 10.85
N LYS A 390 19.91 -26.10 10.24
CA LYS A 390 19.66 -26.08 8.79
C LYS A 390 20.84 -25.57 7.95
N LYS A 391 22.00 -25.30 8.57
CA LYS A 391 23.22 -24.77 7.92
C LYS A 391 22.96 -23.55 7.03
N ARG A 392 22.09 -22.62 7.48
CA ARG A 392 21.73 -21.42 6.72
C ARG A 392 22.55 -20.21 7.16
N ASN A 393 22.97 -19.39 6.20
CA ASN A 393 23.64 -18.11 6.47
C ASN A 393 22.68 -17.06 7.04
N THR A 394 21.39 -17.16 6.71
CA THR A 394 20.34 -16.23 7.16
C THR A 394 19.23 -16.96 7.94
N TYR A 395 18.51 -16.24 8.80
CA TYR A 395 17.35 -16.78 9.52
C TYR A 395 16.28 -17.26 8.54
N SER A 396 15.48 -18.25 8.95
CA SER A 396 14.29 -18.58 8.14
C SER A 396 13.40 -17.36 8.04
N GLY A 397 12.75 -17.17 6.88
CA GLY A 397 11.85 -16.03 6.68
C GLY A 397 10.75 -15.91 7.75
N ILE A 398 10.42 -17.04 8.40
CA ILE A 398 9.47 -17.12 9.51
C ILE A 398 9.94 -16.32 10.72
N HIS A 399 11.23 -16.25 11.06
CA HIS A 399 11.71 -15.51 12.25
C HIS A 399 12.10 -14.05 11.95
N LYS A 400 11.92 -13.59 10.70
CA LYS A 400 12.33 -12.24 10.29
C LYS A 400 11.58 -11.15 11.06
N TYR A 401 10.39 -11.44 11.58
CA TYR A 401 9.62 -10.51 12.39
C TYR A 401 10.26 -10.19 13.75
N LEU A 402 11.16 -11.03 14.28
CA LEU A 402 11.86 -10.75 15.55
C LEU A 402 12.70 -9.47 15.45
N TYR A 403 13.30 -9.22 14.28
CA TYR A 403 14.04 -7.99 14.00
C TYR A 403 13.19 -6.72 14.12
N LEU A 404 11.87 -6.81 13.99
CA LEU A 404 10.98 -5.65 14.07
C LEU A 404 10.91 -5.07 15.49
N ILE A 405 11.30 -5.84 16.50
CA ILE A 405 11.34 -5.40 17.89
C ILE A 405 12.74 -5.48 18.51
N GLU A 406 13.73 -6.00 17.80
CA GLU A 406 15.12 -6.04 18.28
C GLU A 406 15.63 -4.63 18.58
N GLY A 407 16.22 -4.44 19.77
CA GLY A 407 16.77 -3.16 20.22
C GLY A 407 15.74 -2.09 20.60
N LYS A 408 14.43 -2.37 20.55
CA LYS A 408 13.41 -1.42 20.98
C LYS A 408 13.35 -1.31 22.50
N GLN A 409 13.30 -0.07 23.00
CA GLN A 409 13.18 0.24 24.43
C GLN A 409 11.80 -0.10 25.00
N GLN A 410 10.78 -0.17 24.14
CA GLN A 410 9.41 -0.49 24.51
C GLN A 410 8.81 -1.43 23.47
N TYR A 411 7.91 -2.30 23.90
CA TYR A 411 7.22 -3.29 23.08
C TYR A 411 5.74 -2.95 22.97
N PRO A 412 5.14 -3.00 21.76
CA PRO A 412 3.72 -2.78 21.61
C PRO A 412 2.94 -3.95 22.21
N CYS A 413 1.81 -3.65 22.84
CA CYS A 413 0.92 -4.63 23.41
C CYS A 413 -0.53 -4.15 23.37
N LEU A 414 -1.44 -5.12 23.30
CA LEU A 414 -2.85 -4.91 23.52
C LEU A 414 -3.19 -5.38 24.93
N LEU A 415 -3.78 -4.51 25.73
CA LEU A 415 -4.17 -4.77 27.11
C LEU A 415 -5.69 -4.79 27.23
N ASN A 416 -6.21 -5.59 28.16
CA ASN A 416 -7.59 -5.43 28.63
C ASN A 416 -7.66 -4.38 29.76
N GLU A 417 -8.86 -4.13 30.29
CA GLU A 417 -9.07 -3.18 31.41
C GLU A 417 -8.29 -3.55 32.68
N LYS A 418 -8.01 -4.85 32.89
CA LYS A 418 -7.20 -5.34 34.01
C LYS A 418 -5.70 -5.22 33.77
N LYS A 419 -5.29 -4.63 32.65
CA LYS A 419 -3.89 -4.49 32.18
C LYS A 419 -3.21 -5.83 31.88
N GLU A 420 -3.96 -6.90 31.66
CA GLU A 420 -3.40 -8.17 31.20
C GLU A 420 -3.12 -8.08 29.69
N VAL A 421 -1.96 -8.59 29.27
CA VAL A 421 -1.57 -8.59 27.85
C VAL A 421 -2.39 -9.64 27.09
N ILE A 422 -3.19 -9.17 26.14
CA ILE A 422 -3.99 -9.97 25.22
C ILE A 422 -3.19 -10.32 23.96
N SER A 423 -2.36 -9.38 23.50
CA SER A 423 -1.56 -9.50 22.29
C SER A 423 -0.21 -8.82 22.45
N PHE A 424 0.85 -9.42 21.94
CA PHE A 424 2.18 -8.83 21.82
C PHE A 424 2.62 -8.86 20.34
N PRO A 425 2.18 -7.88 19.52
CA PRO A 425 2.56 -7.83 18.11
C PRO A 425 4.05 -7.47 17.91
N PRO A 426 4.72 -7.97 16.87
CA PRO A 426 4.27 -8.97 15.89
C PRO A 426 4.52 -10.43 16.35
N ILE A 427 4.78 -10.63 17.65
CA ILE A 427 5.31 -11.87 18.21
C ILE A 427 4.23 -12.93 18.34
N THR A 428 3.26 -12.72 19.23
CA THR A 428 2.27 -13.74 19.58
C THR A 428 1.07 -13.17 20.34
N ASN A 429 0.00 -13.97 20.38
CA ASN A 429 -1.16 -13.71 21.22
C ASN A 429 -0.96 -14.33 22.60
N SER A 430 -1.77 -13.87 23.55
CA SER A 430 -1.90 -14.50 24.86
C SER A 430 -2.85 -15.69 24.81
N ASP A 431 -2.51 -16.75 25.54
CA ASP A 431 -3.30 -17.96 25.70
C ASP A 431 -4.69 -17.67 26.32
N ILE A 432 -4.83 -16.55 27.04
CA ILE A 432 -6.09 -16.05 27.62
C ILE A 432 -7.19 -15.91 26.56
N SER A 433 -6.82 -15.52 25.34
CA SER A 433 -7.75 -15.20 24.26
C SER A 433 -7.72 -16.24 23.12
N LYS A 434 -7.22 -17.45 23.40
CA LYS A 434 -7.01 -18.47 22.39
C LYS A 434 -8.32 -18.89 21.69
N ILE A 435 -8.34 -18.80 20.36
CA ILE A 435 -9.39 -19.36 19.50
C ILE A 435 -9.33 -20.89 19.56
N GLU A 436 -10.50 -21.51 19.65
CA GLU A 436 -10.70 -22.96 19.61
C GLU A 436 -11.88 -23.30 18.69
N VAL A 437 -12.12 -24.59 18.47
CA VAL A 437 -13.27 -25.07 17.67
C VAL A 437 -14.61 -24.57 18.25
N GLY A 438 -14.68 -24.32 19.56
CA GLY A 438 -15.86 -23.76 20.23
C GLY A 438 -16.05 -22.24 20.07
N THR A 439 -15.12 -21.52 19.44
CA THR A 439 -15.21 -20.07 19.30
C THR A 439 -16.34 -19.67 18.34
N THR A 440 -17.29 -18.88 18.85
CA THR A 440 -18.45 -18.39 18.07
C THR A 440 -18.37 -16.91 17.72
N LYS A 441 -17.59 -16.14 18.49
CA LYS A 441 -17.38 -14.71 18.30
C LYS A 441 -15.90 -14.43 18.46
N MET A 442 -15.29 -13.72 17.52
CA MET A 442 -13.86 -13.40 17.58
C MET A 442 -13.58 -11.94 17.28
N ILE A 443 -12.59 -11.38 17.96
CA ILE A 443 -11.93 -10.14 17.53
C ILE A 443 -10.80 -10.50 16.59
N ILE A 444 -10.74 -9.79 15.48
CA ILE A 444 -9.58 -9.79 14.60
C ILE A 444 -8.95 -8.41 14.75
N GLU A 445 -7.69 -8.36 15.15
CA GLU A 445 -6.89 -7.15 15.08
C GLU A 445 -5.77 -7.32 14.04
N VAL A 446 -5.47 -6.23 13.36
CA VAL A 446 -4.30 -6.14 12.49
C VAL A 446 -3.50 -4.90 12.83
N THR A 447 -2.24 -5.11 13.17
CA THR A 447 -1.29 -4.05 13.49
C THR A 447 -0.25 -3.88 12.39
N SER A 448 0.27 -2.67 12.20
CA SER A 448 1.30 -2.37 11.17
C SER A 448 2.26 -1.26 11.63
N THR A 449 3.52 -1.37 11.21
CA THR A 449 4.51 -0.28 11.27
C THR A 449 4.51 0.59 10.01
N ILE A 450 3.79 0.19 8.96
CA ILE A 450 3.83 0.83 7.63
C ILE A 450 2.69 1.83 7.48
N SER A 451 1.45 1.35 7.59
CA SER A 451 0.26 2.20 7.41
C SER A 451 -1.00 1.54 7.92
N GLN A 452 -2.03 2.34 8.18
CA GLN A 452 -3.39 1.86 8.42
C GLN A 452 -3.98 1.16 7.17
N PHE A 453 -3.54 1.55 5.97
CA PHE A 453 -3.93 0.90 4.72
C PHE A 453 -3.42 -0.56 4.65
N ALA A 454 -2.21 -0.83 5.13
CA ALA A 454 -1.70 -2.20 5.23
C ALA A 454 -2.61 -3.06 6.12
N CYS A 455 -3.07 -2.52 7.26
CA CYS A 455 -4.04 -3.21 8.13
C CYS A 455 -5.36 -3.49 7.40
N LYS A 456 -5.88 -2.49 6.67
CA LYS A 456 -7.12 -2.61 5.88
C LYS A 456 -7.00 -3.71 4.83
N LYS A 457 -5.94 -3.70 4.02
CA LYS A 457 -5.72 -4.68 2.95
C LYS A 457 -5.73 -6.11 3.48
N VAL A 458 -5.10 -6.33 4.63
CA VAL A 458 -5.05 -7.63 5.30
C VAL A 458 -6.43 -8.03 5.82
N LEU A 459 -7.15 -7.12 6.51
CA LEU A 459 -8.50 -7.41 7.00
C LEU A 459 -9.49 -7.70 5.87
N ASP A 460 -9.47 -6.90 4.79
CA ASP A 460 -10.33 -7.11 3.62
C ASP A 460 -10.07 -8.48 2.99
N THR A 461 -8.79 -8.85 2.84
CA THR A 461 -8.40 -10.15 2.27
C THR A 461 -8.79 -11.30 3.20
N LEU A 462 -8.55 -11.17 4.51
CA LEU A 462 -8.88 -12.19 5.50
C LEU A 462 -10.39 -12.43 5.56
N LEU A 463 -11.20 -11.37 5.63
CA LEU A 463 -12.66 -11.50 5.67
C LEU A 463 -13.21 -12.11 4.38
N LYS A 464 -12.68 -11.72 3.21
CA LYS A 464 -13.02 -12.36 1.93
C LYS A 464 -12.73 -13.86 1.96
N ASP A 465 -11.51 -14.23 2.33
CA ASP A 465 -11.07 -15.62 2.32
C ASP A 465 -11.77 -16.45 3.41
N MET A 466 -12.19 -15.83 4.52
CA MET A 466 -13.03 -16.47 5.53
C MET A 466 -14.42 -16.83 4.98
N VAL A 467 -15.10 -15.92 4.26
CA VAL A 467 -16.40 -16.23 3.63
C VAL A 467 -16.28 -17.42 2.70
N LEU A 468 -15.22 -17.44 1.87
CA LEU A 468 -14.96 -18.53 0.94
C LEU A 468 -14.59 -19.84 1.64
N LEU A 469 -13.87 -19.76 2.77
CA LEU A 469 -13.47 -20.92 3.57
C LEU A 469 -14.66 -21.60 4.25
N PHE A 470 -15.57 -20.81 4.83
CA PHE A 470 -16.75 -21.34 5.50
C PHE A 470 -17.87 -21.68 4.53
N GLU A 471 -17.81 -21.17 3.30
CA GLU A 471 -18.87 -21.28 2.31
C GLU A 471 -20.23 -20.84 2.89
N ALA A 472 -20.22 -19.77 3.67
CA ALA A 472 -21.38 -19.30 4.42
C ALA A 472 -21.37 -17.78 4.56
N ASP A 473 -22.55 -17.22 4.80
CA ASP A 473 -22.69 -15.82 5.15
C ASP A 473 -21.95 -15.53 6.46
N LEU A 474 -21.23 -14.41 6.49
CA LEU A 474 -20.53 -13.95 7.68
C LEU A 474 -21.09 -12.61 8.14
N GLU A 475 -21.09 -12.43 9.46
CA GLU A 475 -21.47 -11.18 10.09
C GLU A 475 -20.22 -10.53 10.69
N VAL A 476 -19.94 -9.30 10.29
CA VAL A 476 -18.79 -8.52 10.74
C VAL A 476 -19.28 -7.24 11.38
N GLN A 477 -18.97 -7.04 12.65
CA GLN A 477 -19.26 -5.84 13.38
C GLN A 477 -18.07 -4.90 13.34
N GLN A 478 -18.36 -3.61 13.13
CA GLN A 478 -17.35 -2.55 13.16
C GLN A 478 -16.74 -2.39 14.55
N VAL A 479 -15.44 -2.14 14.60
CA VAL A 479 -14.74 -1.70 15.82
C VAL A 479 -14.23 -0.28 15.62
N ARG A 480 -14.51 0.58 16.60
CA ARG A 480 -13.96 1.93 16.67
C ARG A 480 -12.63 1.92 17.39
N THR A 481 -11.68 2.67 16.87
CA THR A 481 -10.42 2.98 17.55
C THR A 481 -10.41 4.45 17.92
N THR A 482 -10.10 4.79 19.17
CA THR A 482 -10.06 6.17 19.65
C THR A 482 -8.73 6.48 20.30
N ASP A 483 -8.43 7.76 20.56
CA ASP A 483 -7.44 8.11 21.58
C ASP A 483 -8.05 8.12 22.99
N LEU A 484 -7.24 8.48 23.98
CA LEU A 484 -7.64 8.64 25.39
C LEU A 484 -8.76 9.65 25.59
N ASP A 485 -8.80 10.68 24.75
CA ASP A 485 -9.81 11.75 24.80
C ASP A 485 -11.09 11.35 24.03
N ALA A 486 -11.22 10.07 23.67
CA ALA A 486 -12.33 9.50 22.91
C ALA A 486 -12.49 10.07 21.48
N HIS A 487 -11.49 10.75 20.92
CA HIS A 487 -11.54 11.14 19.52
C HIS A 487 -11.34 9.92 18.62
N LEU A 488 -12.22 9.77 17.63
CA LEU A 488 -12.14 8.68 16.66
C LEU A 488 -10.84 8.78 15.83
N LYS A 489 -10.02 7.73 15.88
CA LYS A 489 -8.83 7.57 15.02
C LYS A 489 -9.17 6.79 13.76
N ALA A 490 -9.86 5.67 13.89
CA ALA A 490 -10.29 4.85 12.79
C ALA A 490 -11.52 4.02 13.14
N VAL A 491 -12.22 3.56 12.11
CA VAL A 491 -13.30 2.58 12.22
C VAL A 491 -13.16 1.58 11.09
N TYR A 492 -13.29 0.29 11.39
CA TYR A 492 -13.25 -0.76 10.40
C TYR A 492 -14.29 -1.86 10.72
N PRO A 493 -15.03 -2.40 9.73
CA PRO A 493 -15.05 -1.98 8.33
C PRO A 493 -15.91 -0.72 8.09
N SER A 494 -15.33 0.34 7.52
CA SER A 494 -16.03 1.54 7.09
C SER A 494 -16.78 1.35 5.75
N LYS A 495 -17.48 2.39 5.28
CA LYS A 495 -18.17 2.39 3.96
C LYS A 495 -17.20 2.19 2.77
N ALA A 496 -15.93 2.55 2.94
CA ALA A 496 -14.90 2.45 1.93
C ALA A 496 -14.14 1.10 1.94
N ASP A 497 -14.44 0.23 2.90
CA ASP A 497 -13.76 -1.06 3.08
C ASP A 497 -14.57 -2.20 2.47
N LEU A 498 -13.98 -3.38 2.34
CA LEU A 498 -14.64 -4.57 1.78
C LEU A 498 -15.22 -4.31 0.38
N LYS A 499 -14.39 -3.72 -0.50
CA LYS A 499 -14.69 -3.53 -1.93
C LYS A 499 -14.07 -4.67 -2.71
N PHE A 500 -14.86 -5.72 -2.93
CA PHE A 500 -14.42 -6.87 -3.72
C PHE A 500 -14.72 -6.64 -5.20
N GLU A 501 -13.88 -7.19 -6.07
CA GLU A 501 -14.10 -7.20 -7.51
C GLU A 501 -15.40 -7.97 -7.85
N ASN A 502 -16.04 -7.61 -8.97
CA ASN A 502 -17.29 -8.25 -9.42
C ASN A 502 -17.15 -9.76 -9.71
N SER A 503 -15.92 -10.27 -9.83
CA SER A 503 -15.60 -11.68 -9.98
C SER A 503 -15.75 -12.49 -8.69
N VAL A 504 -15.79 -11.83 -7.53
CA VAL A 504 -15.87 -12.49 -6.22
C VAL A 504 -17.34 -12.75 -5.89
N PRO A 505 -17.73 -13.99 -5.55
CA PRO A 505 -19.13 -14.36 -5.33
C PRO A 505 -19.66 -13.93 -3.95
N ILE A 506 -19.27 -12.75 -3.47
CA ILE A 506 -19.60 -12.21 -2.15
C ILE A 506 -20.26 -10.84 -2.31
N LYS A 507 -21.48 -10.71 -1.81
CA LYS A 507 -22.18 -9.43 -1.71
C LYS A 507 -21.97 -8.84 -0.32
N VAL A 508 -21.38 -7.66 -0.24
CA VAL A 508 -21.25 -6.97 1.06
C VAL A 508 -22.52 -6.16 1.34
N VAL A 509 -23.25 -6.56 2.37
CA VAL A 509 -24.47 -5.90 2.85
C VAL A 509 -24.11 -5.08 4.08
N ARG A 510 -24.67 -3.89 4.25
CA ARG A 510 -24.42 -3.04 5.42
C ARG A 510 -25.77 -2.67 6.00
N ASP A 511 -26.00 -3.07 7.24
CA ASP A 511 -27.19 -2.71 8.02
C ASP A 511 -27.00 -1.34 8.63
#